data_AF-A0A353RNZ3-F1
#
_entry.id   AF-A0A353RNZ3-F1
#
_cell.length_a   1.000
_cell.length_b   1.000
_cell.length_c   1.000
_cell.angle_alpha   90.00
_cell.angle_beta   90.00
_cell.angle_gamma   90.00
#
_symmetry.space_group_name_H-M   'P 1'
#
loop_
_entity.id
_entity.type
_entity.pdbx_description
1 polymer ?
#
loop_
_entity_poly.entity_id
_entity_poly.type
_entity_poly.pdbx_seq_one_letter_code
_entity_poly.pdbx_strand_id
1 'polypeptide(L)'
;NLLPTGEGSDSVLLSYIHLPLMLWCLYGLIFTDYATKNRLKWINYLRYNGDLAILTAVILIAGGILTAVTIGLFSTIDLNIENFYMKNIAIIGLISAPIVATYIVRNFPEMTDKIAPVIAGIFSPLVLITLVIYLIFVILTGKDPYSDRDFLIMFNTMLAGVMAIIVFSVIGTSAKKRNRFNEWTLFMLSFLALIVDLVALSAILYRVGEFGFTPNRTAVLGSNLLIFVHLVLIMIHLFKVVRNEKEIKTVELTVARYLPIYAIWTLLVTFLFPLLFGGK
;
A
#
# COMPACT_ATOMS: atom_id res chain seq x y z
N ASN A 1 -4.98 5.18 -32.28
CA ASN A 1 -4.83 4.24 -31.15
C ASN A 1 -3.35 3.90 -31.06
N LEU A 2 -2.62 4.44 -30.08
CA LEU A 2 -1.16 4.24 -29.90
C LEU A 2 -0.82 3.01 -29.05
N LEU A 3 -1.84 2.27 -28.62
CA LEU A 3 -1.66 1.03 -27.86
C LEU A 3 -1.23 -0.10 -28.80
N PRO A 4 -0.19 -0.87 -28.46
CA PRO A 4 0.28 -1.99 -29.28
C PRO A 4 -0.81 -3.05 -29.41
N THR A 5 -1.05 -3.51 -30.63
CA THR A 5 -2.17 -4.38 -31.05
C THR A 5 -1.93 -5.87 -30.76
N GLY A 6 -1.29 -6.20 -29.64
CA GLY A 6 -1.08 -7.58 -29.20
C GLY A 6 -1.95 -7.91 -27.99
N GLU A 7 -2.92 -8.80 -28.15
CA GLU A 7 -3.62 -9.41 -27.01
C GLU A 7 -2.57 -10.06 -26.09
N GLY A 8 -2.42 -9.55 -24.86
CA GLY A 8 -1.53 -10.13 -23.85
C GLY A 8 -0.13 -9.50 -23.69
N SER A 9 0.15 -8.30 -24.22
CA SER A 9 1.42 -7.61 -23.92
C SER A 9 1.54 -7.26 -22.43
N ASP A 10 2.58 -7.74 -21.75
CA ASP A 10 2.92 -7.42 -20.36
C ASP A 10 2.91 -5.90 -20.08
N SER A 11 3.29 -5.10 -21.08
CA SER A 11 3.31 -3.63 -20.98
C SER A 11 1.90 -3.01 -20.84
N VAL A 12 0.89 -3.61 -21.48
CA VAL A 12 -0.50 -3.17 -21.42
C VAL A 12 -1.12 -3.57 -20.09
N LEU A 13 -0.89 -4.81 -19.62
CA LEU A 13 -1.33 -5.25 -18.30
C LEU A 13 -0.76 -4.35 -17.20
N LEU A 14 0.54 -4.06 -17.28
CA LEU A 14 1.23 -3.20 -16.34
C LEU A 14 0.62 -1.79 -16.31
N SER A 15 0.22 -1.26 -17.48
CA SER A 15 -0.44 0.04 -17.59
C SER A 15 -1.79 0.03 -16.88
N TYR A 16 -2.60 -1.03 -17.04
CA TYR A 16 -3.86 -1.17 -16.32
C TYR A 16 -3.69 -1.25 -14.80
N ILE A 17 -2.62 -1.88 -14.32
CA ILE A 17 -2.33 -1.97 -12.88
C ILE A 17 -1.90 -0.60 -12.32
N HIS A 18 -1.11 0.18 -13.07
CA HIS A 18 -0.58 1.48 -12.59
C HIS A 18 -1.56 2.65 -12.82
N LEU A 19 -2.52 2.49 -13.74
CA LEU A 19 -3.50 3.55 -14.05
C LEU A 19 -4.35 3.97 -12.83
N PRO A 20 -4.92 3.06 -12.00
CA PRO A 20 -5.60 3.45 -10.77
C PRO A 20 -4.73 4.27 -9.82
N LEU A 21 -3.45 3.90 -9.67
CA LEU A 21 -2.49 4.64 -8.83
C LEU A 21 -2.20 6.02 -9.40
N MET A 22 -2.07 6.14 -10.73
CA MET A 22 -1.89 7.42 -11.41
C MET A 22 -3.12 8.33 -11.24
N LEU A 23 -4.32 7.79 -11.44
CA LEU A 23 -5.59 8.51 -11.23
C LEU A 23 -5.74 8.95 -9.78
N TRP A 24 -5.32 8.11 -8.84
CA TRP A 24 -5.27 8.46 -7.43
C TRP A 24 -4.32 9.65 -7.19
N CYS A 25 -3.10 9.63 -7.72
CA CYS A 25 -2.19 10.78 -7.63
C CYS A 25 -2.77 12.05 -8.27
N LEU A 26 -3.47 11.95 -9.40
CA LEU A 26 -4.13 13.07 -10.07
C LEU A 26 -5.28 13.63 -9.23
N TYR A 27 -6.08 12.76 -8.61
CA TYR A 27 -7.09 13.16 -7.63
C TYR A 27 -6.46 13.92 -6.46
N GLY A 28 -5.26 13.56 -6.01
CA GLY A 28 -4.50 14.31 -5.02
C GLY A 28 -4.14 15.73 -5.43
N LEU A 29 -3.82 15.98 -6.71
CA LEU A 29 -3.59 17.33 -7.21
C LEU A 29 -4.84 18.20 -7.14
N ILE A 30 -5.99 17.63 -7.50
CA ILE A 30 -7.30 18.31 -7.42
C ILE A 30 -7.67 18.56 -5.96
N PHE A 31 -7.52 17.56 -5.09
CA PHE A 31 -7.81 17.66 -3.66
C PHE A 31 -6.97 18.73 -2.94
N THR A 32 -5.76 18.99 -3.43
CA THR A 32 -4.87 20.01 -2.85
C THR A 32 -5.06 21.40 -3.46
N ASP A 33 -6.07 21.61 -4.32
CA ASP A 33 -6.29 22.81 -5.13
C ASP A 33 -5.04 23.21 -5.93
N TYR A 34 -4.34 22.23 -6.51
CA TYR A 34 -3.08 22.41 -7.25
C TYR A 34 -1.95 23.07 -6.43
N ALA A 35 -2.06 23.13 -5.09
CA ALA A 35 -1.05 23.72 -4.22
C ALA A 35 0.12 22.75 -3.97
N THR A 36 0.88 22.45 -5.03
CA THR A 36 1.97 21.45 -5.03
C THR A 36 3.06 21.69 -3.98
N LYS A 37 3.27 22.95 -3.58
CA LYS A 37 4.23 23.34 -2.55
C LYS A 37 3.71 23.20 -1.11
N ASN A 38 2.39 23.17 -0.91
CA ASN A 38 1.79 23.12 0.42
C ASN A 38 1.74 21.68 0.96
N ARG A 39 2.74 21.33 1.77
CA ARG A 39 2.89 19.97 2.31
C ARG A 39 1.79 19.57 3.29
N LEU A 40 1.18 20.53 3.98
CA LEU A 40 0.06 20.23 4.89
C LEU A 40 -1.15 19.71 4.13
N LYS A 41 -1.47 20.28 2.95
CA LYS A 41 -2.57 19.78 2.12
C LYS A 41 -2.33 18.35 1.64
N TRP A 42 -1.08 18.00 1.28
CA TRP A 42 -0.72 16.63 0.91
C TRP A 42 -0.78 15.65 2.09
N ILE A 43 -0.41 16.08 3.30
CA ILE A 43 -0.60 15.28 4.52
C ILE A 43 -2.09 15.03 4.76
N ASN A 44 -2.94 16.05 4.61
CA ASN A 44 -4.39 15.92 4.76
C ASN A 44 -4.99 14.98 3.70
N TYR A 45 -4.51 15.07 2.45
CA TYR A 45 -4.90 14.13 1.40
C TYR A 45 -4.57 12.69 1.76
N LEU A 46 -3.34 12.42 2.22
CA LEU A 46 -2.95 11.07 2.61
C LEU A 46 -3.70 10.60 3.86
N ARG A 47 -3.98 11.49 4.82
CA ARG A 47 -4.81 11.20 6.00
C ARG A 47 -6.21 10.77 5.60
N TYR A 48 -6.88 11.57 4.76
CA TYR A 48 -8.20 11.26 4.23
C TYR A 48 -8.23 9.88 3.55
N ASN A 49 -7.22 9.55 2.73
CA ASN A 49 -7.16 8.24 2.08
C ASN A 49 -6.89 7.09 3.05
N GLY A 50 -6.08 7.33 4.09
CA GLY A 50 -5.86 6.35 5.16
C GLY A 50 -7.14 6.06 5.94
N ASP A 51 -7.86 7.11 6.35
CA ASP A 51 -9.13 6.99 7.05
C ASP A 51 -10.19 6.31 6.18
N LEU A 52 -10.25 6.67 4.89
CA LEU A 52 -11.13 6.05 3.91
C LEU A 52 -10.84 4.56 3.75
N ALA A 53 -9.58 4.17 3.56
CA ALA A 53 -9.18 2.78 3.39
C ALA A 53 -9.52 1.95 4.64
N ILE A 54 -9.23 2.49 5.83
CA ILE A 54 -9.49 1.83 7.09
C ILE A 54 -11.00 1.66 7.33
N LEU A 55 -11.80 2.71 7.17
CA LEU A 55 -13.24 2.61 7.32
C LEU A 55 -13.88 1.69 6.28
N THR A 56 -13.41 1.73 5.03
CA THR A 56 -13.89 0.83 3.98
C THR A 56 -13.61 -0.62 4.38
N ALA A 57 -12.40 -0.93 4.87
CA ALA A 57 -12.05 -2.27 5.35
C ALA A 57 -12.94 -2.71 6.52
N VAL A 58 -13.18 -1.83 7.51
CA VAL A 58 -14.08 -2.14 8.64
C VAL A 58 -15.51 -2.42 8.17
N ILE A 59 -16.05 -1.61 7.27
CA ILE A 59 -17.38 -1.81 6.69
C ILE A 59 -17.45 -3.13 5.91
N LEU A 60 -16.43 -3.44 5.11
CA LEU A 60 -16.38 -4.67 4.32
C LEU A 60 -16.24 -5.92 5.19
N ILE A 61 -15.45 -5.87 6.27
CA ILE A 61 -15.35 -6.99 7.23
C ILE A 61 -16.69 -7.20 7.93
N ALA A 62 -17.32 -6.13 8.43
CA ALA A 62 -18.63 -6.22 9.06
C ALA A 62 -19.70 -6.73 8.09
N GLY A 63 -19.71 -6.22 6.85
CA GLY A 63 -20.60 -6.67 5.77
C GLY A 63 -20.35 -8.12 5.37
N GLY A 64 -19.08 -8.57 5.35
CA GLY A 64 -18.70 -9.95 5.07
C GLY A 64 -19.15 -10.91 6.17
N ILE A 65 -18.99 -10.54 7.44
CA ILE A 65 -19.52 -11.30 8.59
C ILE A 65 -21.05 -11.40 8.48
N LEU A 66 -21.74 -10.28 8.23
CA LEU A 66 -23.19 -10.27 8.04
C LEU A 66 -23.62 -11.16 6.87
N THR A 67 -22.89 -11.13 5.76
CA THR A 67 -23.12 -11.98 4.59
C THR A 67 -23.00 -13.45 4.96
N ALA A 68 -21.92 -13.85 5.64
CA ALA A 68 -21.69 -15.22 6.06
C ALA A 68 -22.78 -15.72 7.03
N VAL A 69 -23.17 -14.90 8.01
CA VAL A 69 -24.26 -15.22 8.95
C VAL A 69 -25.59 -15.35 8.21
N THR A 70 -25.89 -14.45 7.28
CA THR A 70 -27.15 -14.49 6.51
C THR A 70 -27.23 -15.76 5.66
N ILE A 71 -26.17 -16.08 4.90
CA ILE A 71 -26.13 -17.31 4.10
C ILE A 71 -26.23 -18.54 5.00
N GLY A 72 -25.51 -18.55 6.12
CA GLY A 72 -25.55 -19.64 7.10
C GLY A 72 -26.95 -19.87 7.67
N LEU A 73 -27.66 -18.81 8.08
CA LEU A 73 -29.02 -18.90 8.62
C LEU A 73 -30.00 -19.50 7.60
N PHE A 74 -29.99 -19.04 6.35
CA PHE A 74 -30.87 -19.58 5.32
C PHE A 74 -30.52 -21.02 4.94
N SER A 75 -29.23 -21.39 5.01
CA SER A 75 -28.81 -22.78 4.80
C SER A 75 -29.37 -23.73 5.87
N THR A 76 -29.64 -23.27 7.10
CA THR A 76 -30.22 -24.13 8.16
C THR A 76 -31.68 -24.49 7.95
N ILE A 77 -32.37 -23.77 7.07
CA ILE A 77 -33.77 -24.03 6.67
C ILE A 77 -33.84 -24.57 5.23
N ASP A 78 -32.76 -25.19 4.76
CA ASP A 78 -32.61 -25.79 3.43
C ASP A 78 -32.80 -24.80 2.24
N LEU A 79 -32.59 -23.49 2.47
CA LEU A 79 -32.63 -22.47 1.44
C LEU A 79 -31.22 -22.05 1.01
N ASN A 80 -30.82 -22.44 -0.21
CA ASN A 80 -29.57 -21.98 -0.81
C ASN A 80 -29.74 -20.62 -1.49
N ILE A 81 -29.51 -19.55 -0.72
CA ILE A 81 -29.59 -18.16 -1.21
C ILE A 81 -28.24 -17.60 -1.67
N GLU A 82 -27.15 -18.36 -1.60
CA GLU A 82 -25.78 -17.86 -1.78
C GLU A 82 -25.61 -17.10 -3.10
N ASN A 83 -25.97 -17.74 -4.22
CA ASN A 83 -25.85 -17.15 -5.55
C ASN A 83 -26.69 -15.88 -5.72
N PHE A 84 -27.91 -15.87 -5.16
CA PHE A 84 -28.79 -14.71 -5.20
C PHE A 84 -28.23 -13.57 -4.36
N TYR A 85 -27.79 -13.88 -3.14
CA TYR A 85 -27.27 -12.89 -2.19
C TYR A 85 -25.96 -12.27 -2.70
N MET A 86 -25.03 -13.11 -3.19
CA MET A 86 -23.75 -12.64 -3.69
C MET A 86 -23.93 -11.71 -4.90
N LYS A 87 -24.77 -12.09 -5.87
CA LYS A 87 -24.98 -11.31 -7.10
C LYS A 87 -25.76 -10.01 -6.87
N ASN A 88 -26.76 -10.01 -5.99
CA ASN A 88 -27.68 -8.88 -5.86
C ASN A 88 -27.38 -7.98 -4.66
N ILE A 89 -26.86 -8.52 -3.55
CA ILE A 89 -26.69 -7.79 -2.30
C ILE A 89 -25.21 -7.54 -2.02
N ALA A 90 -24.38 -8.59 -2.04
CA ALA A 90 -22.98 -8.47 -1.67
C ALA A 90 -22.20 -7.55 -2.62
N ILE A 91 -22.43 -7.64 -3.94
CA ILE A 91 -21.80 -6.74 -4.92
C ILE A 91 -22.18 -5.27 -4.67
N ILE A 92 -23.46 -4.99 -4.39
CA ILE A 92 -23.91 -3.61 -4.08
C ILE A 92 -23.25 -3.13 -2.78
N GLY A 93 -23.17 -3.98 -1.76
CA GLY A 93 -22.45 -3.69 -0.52
C GLY A 93 -20.97 -3.36 -0.76
N LEU A 94 -20.29 -4.17 -1.57
CA LEU A 94 -18.88 -3.98 -1.91
C LEU A 94 -18.62 -2.65 -2.61
N ILE A 95 -19.43 -2.28 -3.60
CA ILE A 95 -19.27 -1.04 -4.37
C ILE A 95 -19.66 0.18 -3.55
N SER A 96 -20.68 0.07 -2.70
CA SER A 96 -21.16 1.17 -1.84
C SER A 96 -20.26 1.46 -0.65
N ALA A 97 -19.48 0.49 -0.16
CA ALA A 97 -18.62 0.63 1.02
C ALA A 97 -17.69 1.85 1.00
N PRO A 98 -16.87 2.11 -0.04
CA PRO A 98 -16.02 3.30 -0.08
C PRO A 98 -16.81 4.62 -0.18
N ILE A 99 -18.02 4.60 -0.74
CA ILE A 99 -18.90 5.79 -0.81
C ILE A 99 -19.44 6.12 0.59
N VAL A 100 -19.92 5.10 1.30
CA VAL A 100 -20.39 5.24 2.70
C VAL A 100 -19.22 5.64 3.60
N ALA A 101 -18.05 5.04 3.45
CA ALA A 101 -16.85 5.42 4.18
C ALA A 101 -16.50 6.89 3.93
N THR A 102 -16.53 7.36 2.68
CA THR A 102 -16.31 8.78 2.34
C THR A 102 -17.30 9.70 3.04
N TYR A 103 -18.58 9.33 3.07
CA TYR A 103 -19.59 10.10 3.80
C TYR A 103 -19.26 10.18 5.30
N ILE A 104 -18.83 9.07 5.91
CA ILE A 104 -18.47 9.04 7.34
C ILE A 104 -17.23 9.89 7.63
N VAL A 105 -16.15 9.74 6.85
CA VAL A 105 -14.91 10.52 7.03
C VAL A 105 -15.20 12.03 6.97
N ARG A 106 -16.05 12.46 6.03
CA ARG A 106 -16.33 13.89 5.82
C ARG A 106 -17.28 14.49 6.86
N ASN A 107 -18.28 13.74 7.30
CA ASN A 107 -19.31 14.27 8.22
C ASN A 107 -18.98 14.02 9.70
N PHE A 108 -18.14 13.03 10.01
CA PHE A 108 -17.79 12.65 11.39
C PHE A 108 -16.26 12.56 11.62
N PRO A 109 -15.49 13.63 11.35
CA PRO A 109 -14.03 13.61 11.43
C PRO A 109 -13.51 13.29 12.83
N GLU A 110 -14.18 13.77 13.89
CA GLU A 110 -13.77 13.52 15.28
C GLU A 110 -13.77 12.03 15.66
N MET A 111 -14.59 11.22 14.98
CA MET A 111 -14.61 9.76 15.15
C MET A 111 -13.51 9.09 14.34
N THR A 112 -13.30 9.55 13.10
CA THR A 112 -12.35 8.94 12.16
C THR A 112 -10.89 9.17 12.55
N ASP A 113 -10.57 10.39 13.02
CA ASP A 113 -9.25 10.75 13.55
C ASP A 113 -8.85 9.86 14.76
N LYS A 114 -9.81 9.18 15.38
CA LYS A 114 -9.57 8.25 16.48
C LYS A 114 -9.30 6.82 16.01
N ILE A 115 -9.98 6.37 14.95
CA ILE A 115 -9.96 4.98 14.49
C ILE A 115 -8.64 4.63 13.79
N ALA A 116 -8.19 5.44 12.85
CA ALA A 116 -7.01 5.12 12.05
C ALA A 116 -5.72 4.91 12.88
N PRO A 117 -5.41 5.76 13.88
CA PRO A 117 -4.21 5.57 14.70
C PRO A 117 -4.30 4.34 15.62
N VAL A 118 -5.50 3.98 16.06
CA VAL A 118 -5.73 2.78 16.88
C VAL A 118 -5.45 1.53 16.05
N ILE A 119 -6.02 1.46 14.85
CA ILE A 119 -5.81 0.34 13.93
C ILE A 119 -4.33 0.25 13.55
N ALA A 120 -3.70 1.37 13.18
CA ALA A 120 -2.27 1.39 12.90
C ALA A 120 -1.41 0.92 14.10
N GLY A 121 -1.76 1.32 15.32
CA GLY A 121 -1.09 0.89 16.55
C GLY A 121 -1.24 -0.59 16.88
N ILE A 122 -2.29 -1.25 16.39
CA ILE A 122 -2.51 -2.71 16.54
C ILE A 122 -1.77 -3.47 15.43
N PHE A 123 -1.91 -3.03 14.18
CA PHE A 123 -1.37 -3.75 13.03
C PHE A 123 0.15 -3.58 12.87
N SER A 124 0.71 -2.42 13.19
CA SER A 124 2.17 -2.19 13.08
C SER A 124 3.00 -3.21 13.88
N PRO A 125 2.74 -3.45 15.19
CA PRO A 125 3.50 -4.44 15.96
C PRO A 125 3.21 -5.88 15.52
N LEU A 126 1.96 -6.17 15.12
CA LEU A 126 1.61 -7.50 14.60
C LEU A 126 2.42 -7.84 13.35
N VAL A 127 2.48 -6.89 12.40
CA VAL A 127 3.23 -7.06 11.15
C VAL A 127 4.72 -7.11 11.41
N LEU A 128 5.25 -6.36 12.38
CA LEU A 128 6.64 -6.50 12.82
C LEU A 128 6.93 -7.92 13.29
N ILE A 129 6.08 -8.50 14.15
CA ILE A 129 6.24 -9.88 14.63
C ILE A 129 6.19 -10.87 13.48
N THR A 130 5.19 -10.75 12.59
CA THR A 130 5.07 -11.62 11.41
C THR A 130 6.31 -11.53 10.52
N LEU A 131 6.84 -10.33 10.29
CA LEU A 131 8.01 -10.11 9.44
C LEU A 131 9.28 -10.69 10.06
N VAL A 132 9.47 -10.55 11.38
CA VAL A 132 10.57 -11.18 12.13
C VAL A 132 10.51 -12.70 12.00
N ILE A 133 9.34 -13.30 12.29
CA ILE A 133 9.14 -14.75 12.22
C ILE A 133 9.41 -15.23 10.79
N TYR A 134 8.86 -14.55 9.80
CA TYR A 134 9.05 -14.89 8.39
C TYR A 134 10.51 -14.85 7.98
N LEU A 135 11.27 -13.81 8.35
CA LEU A 135 12.71 -13.72 8.08
C LEU A 135 13.50 -14.89 8.69
N ILE A 136 13.18 -15.27 9.93
CA ILE A 136 13.81 -16.41 10.60
C ILE A 136 13.56 -17.70 9.80
N PHE A 137 12.31 -17.96 9.39
CA PHE A 137 11.96 -19.15 8.64
C PHE A 137 12.58 -19.18 7.23
N VAL A 138 12.71 -18.04 6.56
CA VAL A 138 13.41 -17.97 5.26
C VAL A 138 14.88 -18.37 5.42
N ILE A 139 15.57 -17.89 6.45
CA ILE A 139 16.96 -18.26 6.74
C ILE A 139 17.08 -19.75 7.07
N LEU A 140 16.18 -20.28 7.93
CA LEU A 140 16.23 -21.68 8.37
C LEU A 140 15.91 -22.69 7.26
N THR A 141 14.96 -22.35 6.38
CA THR A 141 14.56 -23.24 5.29
C THR A 141 15.52 -23.21 4.11
N GLY A 142 16.43 -22.23 4.05
CA GLY A 142 17.38 -22.06 2.95
C GLY A 142 16.72 -21.86 1.59
N LYS A 143 15.42 -21.49 1.56
CA LYS A 143 14.71 -21.22 0.32
C LYS A 143 15.33 -20.00 -0.35
N ASP A 144 15.70 -20.19 -1.61
CA ASP A 144 16.40 -19.19 -2.40
C ASP A 144 15.41 -18.12 -2.93
N PRO A 145 15.52 -16.84 -2.48
CA PRO A 145 14.70 -15.75 -2.98
C PRO A 145 14.87 -15.43 -4.47
N TYR A 146 15.98 -15.87 -5.08
CA TYR A 146 16.43 -15.41 -6.39
C TYR A 146 15.78 -16.21 -7.54
N SER A 147 15.52 -17.51 -7.30
CA SER A 147 15.10 -18.46 -8.34
C SER A 147 13.57 -18.59 -8.48
N ASP A 148 12.78 -18.34 -7.44
CA ASP A 148 11.33 -18.52 -7.47
C ASP A 148 10.57 -17.21 -7.78
N ARG A 149 9.80 -17.21 -8.89
CA ARG A 149 9.00 -16.06 -9.31
C ARG A 149 7.87 -15.76 -8.33
N ASP A 150 7.24 -16.78 -7.78
CA ASP A 150 6.11 -16.62 -6.87
C ASP A 150 6.59 -16.06 -5.53
N PHE A 151 7.79 -16.47 -5.10
CA PHE A 151 8.46 -15.88 -3.95
C PHE A 151 8.69 -14.37 -4.12
N LEU A 152 9.23 -13.94 -5.27
CA LEU A 152 9.43 -12.51 -5.57
C LEU A 152 8.13 -11.71 -5.61
N ILE A 153 7.05 -12.25 -6.18
CA ILE A 153 5.74 -11.59 -6.20
C ILE A 153 5.22 -11.41 -4.77
N MET A 154 5.29 -12.45 -3.94
CA MET A 154 4.87 -12.39 -2.55
C MET A 154 5.72 -11.40 -1.74
N PHE A 155 7.03 -11.38 -1.94
CA PHE A 155 7.96 -10.45 -1.29
C PHE A 155 7.64 -8.99 -1.63
N ASN A 156 7.46 -8.67 -2.91
CA ASN A 156 7.13 -7.31 -3.36
C ASN A 156 5.74 -6.87 -2.86
N THR A 157 4.76 -7.78 -2.85
CA THR A 157 3.42 -7.50 -2.32
C THR A 157 3.47 -7.23 -0.81
N MET A 158 4.21 -8.05 -0.07
CA MET A 158 4.45 -7.86 1.36
C MET A 158 5.14 -6.52 1.61
N LEU A 159 6.19 -6.19 0.87
CA LEU A 159 6.93 -4.93 1.01
C LEU A 159 6.04 -3.71 0.76
N ALA A 160 5.20 -3.75 -0.28
CA ALA A 160 4.22 -2.70 -0.55
C ALA A 160 3.21 -2.56 0.61
N GLY A 161 2.75 -3.68 1.17
CA GLY A 161 1.86 -3.70 2.34
C GLY A 161 2.51 -3.10 3.60
N VAL A 162 3.75 -3.50 3.91
CA VAL A 162 4.52 -2.97 5.04
C VAL A 162 4.75 -1.46 4.87
N MET A 163 5.10 -1.03 3.65
CA MET A 163 5.28 0.39 3.33
C MET A 163 3.99 1.18 3.54
N ALA A 164 2.84 0.66 3.10
CA ALA A 164 1.54 1.28 3.33
C ALA A 164 1.23 1.42 4.82
N ILE A 165 1.48 0.37 5.62
CA ILE A 165 1.31 0.41 7.08
C ILE A 165 2.18 1.50 7.71
N ILE A 166 3.47 1.57 7.35
CA ILE A 166 4.38 2.59 7.89
C ILE A 166 3.84 3.99 7.54
N VAL A 167 3.52 4.23 6.27
CA VAL A 167 3.01 5.52 5.78
C VAL A 167 1.74 5.94 6.53
N PHE A 168 0.72 5.08 6.56
CA PHE A 168 -0.56 5.41 7.20
C PHE A 168 -0.46 5.48 8.72
N SER A 169 0.41 4.69 9.35
CA SER A 169 0.67 4.78 10.79
C SER A 169 1.34 6.10 11.18
N VAL A 170 2.33 6.55 10.40
CA VAL A 170 3.00 7.84 10.61
C VAL A 170 2.00 8.99 10.47
N ILE A 171 1.19 8.99 9.41
CA ILE A 171 0.20 10.05 9.17
C ILE A 171 -0.89 10.04 10.25
N GLY A 172 -1.39 8.86 10.63
CA GLY A 172 -2.42 8.75 11.65
C GLY A 172 -1.96 9.24 13.03
N THR A 173 -0.73 8.93 13.43
CA THR A 173 -0.28 9.13 14.82
C THR A 173 0.28 10.51 15.15
N SER A 174 0.56 11.34 14.16
CA SER A 174 1.23 12.64 14.33
C SER A 174 0.45 13.72 15.08
N ALA A 175 -0.88 13.70 14.97
CA ALA A 175 -1.76 14.69 15.58
C ALA A 175 -2.03 14.43 17.07
N LYS A 176 -1.45 13.37 17.64
CA LYS A 176 -1.75 12.89 18.99
C LYS A 176 -0.54 12.94 19.90
N LYS A 177 -0.81 12.75 21.20
CA LYS A 177 0.20 12.65 22.25
C LYS A 177 1.23 11.59 21.86
N ARG A 178 2.50 11.96 22.05
CA ARG A 178 3.65 11.13 21.75
C ARG A 178 3.52 9.71 22.30
N ASN A 179 3.70 8.70 21.44
CA ASN A 179 3.69 7.29 21.81
C ASN A 179 5.01 6.63 21.44
N ARG A 180 5.91 6.52 22.43
CA ARG A 180 7.25 5.94 22.23
C ARG A 180 7.23 4.49 21.77
N PHE A 181 6.25 3.70 22.19
CA PHE A 181 6.12 2.30 21.75
C PHE A 181 5.85 2.22 20.25
N ASN A 182 4.94 3.07 19.74
CA ASN A 182 4.65 3.13 18.31
C ASN A 182 5.85 3.65 17.50
N GLU A 183 6.56 4.68 18.01
CA GLU A 183 7.77 5.21 17.35
C GLU A 183 8.84 4.12 17.19
N TRP A 184 9.14 3.35 18.24
CA TRP A 184 10.08 2.23 18.18
C TRP A 184 9.60 1.11 17.26
N THR A 185 8.30 0.77 17.33
CA THR A 185 7.70 -0.25 16.46
C THR A 185 7.87 0.11 14.98
N LEU A 186 7.55 1.36 14.61
CA LEU A 186 7.70 1.83 13.23
C LEU A 186 9.16 1.88 12.80
N PHE A 187 10.07 2.29 13.69
CA PHE A 187 11.49 2.28 13.38
C PHE A 187 11.99 0.85 13.09
N MET A 188 11.68 -0.11 13.95
CA MET A 188 12.05 -1.53 13.76
C MET A 188 11.41 -2.12 12.51
N LEU A 189 10.14 -1.79 12.25
CA LEU A 189 9.43 -2.23 11.06
C LEU A 189 10.08 -1.66 9.78
N SER A 190 10.45 -0.38 9.78
CA SER A 190 11.15 0.25 8.65
C SER A 190 12.54 -0.34 8.41
N PHE A 191 13.26 -0.69 9.48
CA PHE A 191 14.57 -1.33 9.40
C PHE A 191 14.47 -2.74 8.80
N LEU A 192 13.54 -3.57 9.29
CA LEU A 192 13.31 -4.90 8.72
C LEU A 192 12.82 -4.83 7.27
N ALA A 193 11.91 -3.90 6.96
CA ALA A 193 11.44 -3.69 5.59
C ALA A 193 12.59 -3.33 4.65
N LEU A 194 13.57 -2.54 5.10
CA LEU A 194 14.74 -2.20 4.31
C LEU A 194 15.63 -3.42 4.03
N ILE A 195 15.81 -4.32 5.00
CA ILE A 195 16.53 -5.59 4.81
C ILE A 195 15.82 -6.44 3.75
N VAL A 196 14.50 -6.59 3.88
CA VAL A 196 13.64 -7.31 2.93
C VAL A 196 13.78 -6.71 1.53
N ASP A 197 13.69 -5.40 1.41
CA ASP A 197 13.81 -4.70 0.13
C ASP A 197 15.20 -4.86 -0.50
N LEU A 198 16.26 -4.87 0.31
CA LEU A 198 17.62 -5.12 -0.18
C LEU A 198 17.73 -6.52 -0.84
N VAL A 199 17.10 -7.54 -0.23
CA VAL A 199 17.01 -8.89 -0.80
C VAL A 199 16.16 -8.91 -2.07
N ALA A 200 15.05 -8.18 -2.09
CA ALA A 200 14.20 -8.06 -3.29
C ALA A 200 14.94 -7.38 -4.44
N LEU A 201 15.67 -6.30 -4.15
CA LEU A 201 16.50 -5.55 -5.09
C LEU A 201 17.64 -6.41 -5.64
N SER A 202 18.36 -7.15 -4.79
CA SER A 202 19.43 -8.04 -5.27
C SER A 202 18.89 -9.15 -6.17
N ALA A 203 17.74 -9.73 -5.81
CA ALA A 203 17.09 -10.77 -6.60
C ALA A 203 16.61 -10.29 -7.98
N ILE A 204 15.99 -9.11 -8.05
CA ILE A 204 15.56 -8.56 -9.35
C ILE A 204 16.76 -8.08 -10.19
N LEU A 205 17.82 -7.52 -9.57
CA LEU A 205 19.05 -7.16 -10.27
C LEU A 205 19.73 -8.37 -10.90
N TYR A 206 19.84 -9.48 -10.15
CA TYR A 206 20.36 -10.75 -10.67
C TYR A 206 19.56 -11.21 -11.90
N ARG A 207 18.22 -11.21 -11.79
CA ARG A 207 17.36 -11.62 -12.92
C ARG A 207 17.44 -10.69 -14.13
N VAL A 208 17.58 -9.38 -13.93
CA VAL A 208 17.77 -8.44 -15.03
C VAL A 208 19.13 -8.64 -15.69
N GLY A 209 20.18 -8.95 -14.92
CA GLY A 209 21.50 -9.29 -15.44
C GLY A 209 21.50 -10.58 -16.28
N GLU A 210 20.88 -11.64 -15.78
CA GLU A 210 20.83 -12.96 -16.44
C GLU A 210 19.89 -12.99 -17.65
N PHE A 211 18.68 -12.43 -17.50
CA PHE A 211 17.60 -12.61 -18.47
C PHE A 211 17.24 -11.34 -19.24
N GLY A 212 17.97 -10.24 -19.02
CA GLY A 212 17.73 -8.95 -19.66
C GLY A 212 16.50 -8.19 -19.16
N PHE A 213 16.32 -6.99 -19.71
CA PHE A 213 15.21 -6.10 -19.39
C PHE A 213 13.91 -6.55 -20.07
N THR A 214 12.86 -6.69 -19.27
CA THR A 214 11.46 -6.86 -19.73
C THR A 214 10.59 -5.78 -19.08
N PRO A 215 9.37 -5.50 -19.60
CA PRO A 215 8.48 -4.51 -19.00
C PRO A 215 8.25 -4.77 -17.51
N ASN A 216 7.93 -6.02 -17.17
CA ASN A 216 7.65 -6.43 -15.81
C ASN A 216 8.89 -6.31 -14.90
N ARG A 217 10.06 -6.82 -15.32
CA ARG A 217 11.28 -6.74 -14.50
C ARG A 217 11.72 -5.29 -14.27
N THR A 218 11.58 -4.45 -15.29
CA THR A 218 11.89 -3.00 -15.19
C THR A 218 10.94 -2.31 -14.22
N ALA A 219 9.65 -2.67 -14.25
CA ALA A 219 8.65 -2.11 -13.34
C ALA A 219 8.92 -2.50 -11.88
N VAL A 220 9.23 -3.78 -11.64
CA VAL A 220 9.55 -4.29 -10.30
C VAL A 220 10.84 -3.65 -9.78
N LEU A 221 11.89 -3.59 -10.61
CA LEU A 221 13.16 -2.96 -10.24
C LEU A 221 12.97 -1.48 -9.84
N GLY A 222 12.26 -0.71 -10.66
CA GLY A 222 12.03 0.70 -10.37
C GLY A 222 11.12 0.93 -9.16
N SER A 223 10.06 0.12 -8.99
CA SER A 223 9.19 0.19 -7.81
C SER A 223 9.96 -0.14 -6.52
N ASN A 224 10.79 -1.19 -6.51
CA ASN A 224 11.64 -1.51 -5.35
C ASN A 224 12.65 -0.42 -5.09
N LEU A 225 13.30 0.15 -6.11
CA LEU A 225 14.23 1.25 -5.91
C LEU A 225 13.56 2.48 -5.29
N LEU A 226 12.32 2.77 -5.72
CA LEU A 226 11.54 3.86 -5.14
C LEU A 226 11.13 3.59 -3.70
N ILE A 227 10.71 2.37 -3.38
CA ILE A 227 10.39 1.97 -2.01
C ILE A 227 11.65 2.03 -1.13
N PHE A 228 12.79 1.55 -1.63
CA PHE A 228 14.06 1.55 -0.91
C PHE A 228 14.49 2.95 -0.50
N VAL A 229 14.56 3.87 -1.45
CA VAL A 229 14.95 5.27 -1.17
C VAL A 229 13.96 5.91 -0.20
N HIS A 230 12.66 5.64 -0.35
CA HIS A 230 11.66 6.19 0.56
C HIS A 230 11.79 5.61 1.98
N LEU A 231 11.99 4.28 2.11
CA LEU A 231 12.21 3.60 3.38
C LEU A 231 13.47 4.10 4.08
N VAL A 232 14.58 4.30 3.35
CA VAL A 232 15.80 4.90 3.90
C VAL A 232 15.51 6.27 4.51
N LEU A 233 14.80 7.14 3.77
CA LEU A 233 14.45 8.48 4.25
C LEU A 233 13.53 8.44 5.48
N ILE A 234 12.53 7.55 5.47
CA ILE A 234 11.62 7.34 6.60
C ILE A 234 12.39 6.82 7.81
N MET A 235 13.23 5.79 7.64
CA MET A 235 14.02 5.16 8.70
C MET A 235 14.97 6.17 9.34
N ILE A 236 15.66 7.01 8.56
CA ILE A 236 16.56 8.06 9.09
C ILE A 236 15.77 9.05 9.97
N HIS A 237 14.58 9.46 9.56
CA HIS A 237 13.77 10.37 10.36
C HIS A 237 13.13 9.70 11.57
N LEU A 238 12.67 8.45 11.45
CA LEU A 238 12.19 7.65 12.58
C LEU A 238 13.29 7.44 13.62
N PHE A 239 14.53 7.18 13.19
CA PHE A 239 15.68 7.08 14.09
C PHE A 239 15.90 8.36 14.90
N LYS A 240 15.83 9.53 14.24
CA LYS A 240 15.93 10.83 14.92
C LYS A 240 14.76 11.07 15.89
N VAL A 241 13.55 10.61 15.55
CA VAL A 241 12.38 10.70 16.43
C VAL A 241 12.56 9.84 17.68
N VAL A 242 12.98 8.58 17.51
CA VAL A 242 13.22 7.63 18.60
C VAL A 242 14.32 8.13 19.55
N ARG A 243 15.35 8.83 19.02
CA ARG A 243 16.40 9.50 19.80
C ARG A 243 15.96 10.81 20.48
N ASN A 244 14.71 11.24 20.32
CA ASN A 244 14.18 12.54 20.79
C ASN A 244 14.80 13.77 20.11
N GLU A 245 15.42 13.63 18.94
CA GLU A 245 16.04 14.76 18.22
C GLU A 245 15.03 15.51 17.33
N LYS A 246 13.93 14.85 16.94
CA LYS A 246 12.90 15.39 16.06
C LYS A 246 11.51 14.90 16.45
N GLU A 247 10.48 15.61 15.98
CA GLU A 247 9.08 15.18 16.10
C GLU A 247 8.66 14.27 14.93
N ILE A 248 7.67 13.41 15.17
CA ILE A 248 7.09 12.51 14.15
C ILE A 248 6.58 13.24 12.90
N LYS A 249 6.19 14.52 13.06
CA LYS A 249 5.83 15.43 11.97
C LYS A 249 6.90 15.52 10.86
N THR A 250 8.17 15.34 11.21
CA THR A 250 9.26 15.33 10.22
C THR A 250 9.23 14.10 9.31
N VAL A 251 8.73 12.97 9.82
CA VAL A 251 8.50 11.75 9.03
C VAL A 251 7.30 11.95 8.10
N GLU A 252 6.20 12.54 8.57
CA GLU A 252 5.04 12.87 7.71
C GLU A 252 5.40 13.77 6.53
N LEU A 253 6.21 14.81 6.79
CA LEU A 253 6.68 15.71 5.74
C LEU A 253 7.55 14.98 4.71
N THR A 254 8.27 13.93 5.13
CA THR A 254 9.05 13.08 4.23
C THR A 254 8.13 12.28 3.32
N VAL A 255 7.12 11.63 3.90
CA VAL A 255 6.10 10.88 3.17
C VAL A 255 5.39 11.77 2.14
N ALA A 256 4.89 12.93 2.57
CA ALA A 256 4.18 13.86 1.69
C ALA A 256 5.08 14.46 0.59
N ARG A 257 6.39 14.55 0.82
CA ARG A 257 7.36 15.02 -0.18
C ARG A 257 7.66 13.97 -1.24
N TYR A 258 7.58 12.69 -0.89
CA TYR A 258 7.90 11.59 -1.78
C TYR A 258 6.75 11.22 -2.73
N LEU A 259 5.51 11.56 -2.38
CA LEU A 259 4.33 11.22 -3.18
C LEU A 259 4.39 11.66 -4.66
N PRO A 260 4.85 12.88 -5.02
CA PRO A 260 5.02 13.26 -6.44
C PRO A 260 6.00 12.36 -7.21
N ILE A 261 6.98 11.76 -6.53
CA ILE A 261 7.95 10.84 -7.17
C ILE A 261 7.23 9.55 -7.58
N TYR A 262 6.36 9.01 -6.71
CA TYR A 262 5.49 7.88 -7.10
C TYR A 262 4.55 8.23 -8.24
N ALA A 263 4.01 9.45 -8.26
CA ALA A 263 3.13 9.90 -9.36
C ALA A 263 3.87 9.96 -10.71
N ILE A 264 5.12 10.43 -10.72
CA ILE A 264 5.96 10.43 -11.93
C ILE A 264 6.24 9.00 -12.36
N TRP A 265 6.54 8.10 -11.43
CA TRP A 265 6.79 6.69 -11.75
C TRP A 265 5.57 6.01 -12.35
N THR A 266 4.38 6.17 -11.76
CA THR A 266 3.15 5.57 -12.29
C THR A 266 2.82 6.14 -13.67
N LEU A 267 3.05 7.45 -13.89
CA LEU A 267 2.92 8.07 -15.22
C LEU A 267 3.86 7.43 -16.25
N LEU A 268 5.14 7.24 -15.89
CA LEU A 268 6.12 6.58 -16.77
C LEU A 268 5.69 5.14 -17.08
N VAL A 269 5.28 4.38 -16.08
CA VAL A 269 4.86 3.00 -16.30
C VAL A 269 3.58 2.91 -17.14
N THR A 270 2.60 3.78 -16.91
CA THR A 270 1.32 3.76 -17.63
C THR A 270 1.43 4.20 -19.09
N PHE A 271 2.27 5.20 -19.41
CA PHE A 271 2.34 5.75 -20.76
C PHE A 271 3.63 5.43 -21.51
N LEU A 272 4.78 5.42 -20.83
CA LEU A 272 6.07 5.24 -21.48
C LEU A 272 6.38 3.75 -21.74
N PHE A 273 6.01 2.84 -20.84
CA PHE A 273 6.32 1.41 -21.02
C PHE A 273 5.61 0.79 -22.24
N PRO A 274 4.32 1.06 -22.51
CA PRO A 274 3.69 0.60 -23.76
C PRO A 274 4.39 1.14 -25.01
N LEU A 275 4.95 2.35 -24.97
CA LEU A 275 5.67 2.92 -26.12
C LEU A 275 7.06 2.29 -26.30
N LEU A 276 7.79 2.07 -25.20
CA LEU A 276 9.14 1.50 -25.24
C LEU A 276 9.16 -0.01 -25.52
N PHE A 277 8.14 -0.72 -25.07
CA PHE A 277 8.06 -2.19 -25.16
C PHE A 277 6.93 -2.70 -26.04
N GLY A 278 6.02 -1.85 -26.54
CA GLY A 278 4.89 -2.28 -27.36
C GLY A 278 5.25 -2.66 -28.79
N GLY A 279 6.42 -2.24 -29.28
CA GLY A 279 6.94 -2.65 -30.59
C GLY A 279 7.79 -3.93 -30.56
N LYS A 280 7.85 -4.64 -29.42
CA LYS A 280 8.60 -5.89 -29.24
C LYS A 280 7.69 -7.03 -28.84
#